data_AF-A0A5C8DMV1-F1
#
_entry.id   AF-A0A5C8DMV1-F1
#
_cell.length_a   1.000
_cell.length_b   1.000
_cell.length_c   1.000
_cell.angle_alpha   90.00
_cell.angle_beta   90.00
_cell.angle_gamma   90.00
#
_symmetry.space_group_name_H-M   'P 1'
#
loop_
_entity.id
_entity.type
_entity.pdbx_description
1 polymer ?
#
loop_
_entity_poly.entity_id
_entity_poly.type
_entity_poly.pdbx_seq_one_letter_code
_entity_poly.pdbx_strand_id
1 'polypeptide(L)'
;MMSKKTIEGKIERTLESLDGMQRATPQPWFFTRVKARLQREERSVWESIGSFLSKPAVAMAGLGLILILNLFVLFKQDNLHEATNVANQPVQLSDSESILASNSSFDYENVQP
;
A
#
# COMPACT_ATOMS: atom_id res chain seq x y z
N MET A 1 70.79 -11.07 -19.97
CA MET A 1 70.40 -11.78 -18.72
C MET A 1 69.91 -10.87 -17.59
N MET A 2 70.28 -9.57 -17.55
CA MET A 2 69.99 -8.70 -16.40
C MET A 2 68.50 -8.28 -16.23
N SER A 3 67.73 -8.19 -17.32
CA SER A 3 66.33 -7.75 -17.29
C SER A 3 65.34 -8.79 -16.71
N LYS A 4 65.57 -10.10 -16.96
CA LYS A 4 64.70 -11.18 -16.45
C LYS A 4 64.68 -11.23 -14.92
N LYS A 5 65.83 -11.05 -14.29
CA LYS A 5 65.98 -11.08 -12.83
C LYS A 5 65.18 -9.97 -12.14
N THR A 6 65.06 -8.81 -12.78
CA THR A 6 64.29 -7.67 -12.29
C THR A 6 62.78 -7.87 -12.43
N ILE A 7 62.35 -8.59 -13.45
CA ILE A 7 60.94 -8.94 -13.67
C ILE A 7 60.51 -10.01 -12.65
N GLU A 8 61.31 -11.07 -12.47
CA GLU A 8 61.07 -12.10 -11.46
C GLU A 8 60.98 -11.50 -10.05
N GLY A 9 61.88 -10.58 -9.69
CA GLY A 9 61.80 -9.89 -8.39
C GLY A 9 60.57 -8.99 -8.21
N LYS A 10 60.00 -8.44 -9.28
CA LYS A 10 58.76 -7.66 -9.22
C LYS A 10 57.52 -8.55 -9.10
N ILE A 11 57.55 -9.71 -9.77
CA ILE A 11 56.49 -10.72 -9.68
C ILE A 11 56.43 -11.27 -8.25
N GLU A 12 57.58 -11.62 -7.67
CA GLU A 12 57.68 -12.11 -6.29
C GLU A 12 57.12 -11.09 -5.29
N ARG A 13 57.53 -9.82 -5.39
CA ARG A 13 56.99 -8.74 -4.53
C ARG A 13 55.49 -8.52 -4.69
N THR A 14 54.95 -8.75 -5.88
CA THR A 14 53.50 -8.60 -6.13
C THR A 14 52.74 -9.74 -5.49
N LEU A 15 53.26 -10.98 -5.59
CA LEU A 15 52.70 -12.15 -4.92
C LEU A 15 52.78 -12.02 -3.40
N GLU A 16 53.92 -11.54 -2.88
CA GLU A 16 54.13 -11.29 -1.44
C GLU A 16 53.19 -10.19 -0.91
N SER A 17 52.86 -9.18 -1.72
CA SER A 17 51.87 -8.14 -1.33
C SER A 17 50.41 -8.63 -1.33
N LEU A 18 50.14 -9.73 -2.03
CA LEU A 18 48.85 -10.38 -2.09
C LEU A 18 48.67 -11.39 -0.94
N ASP A 19 49.78 -11.88 -0.38
CA ASP A 19 49.79 -12.83 0.72
C ASP A 19 49.37 -12.11 2.02
N GLY A 20 48.27 -12.57 2.61
CA GLY A 20 47.64 -11.90 3.76
C GLY A 20 46.43 -11.02 3.44
N MET A 21 46.02 -10.90 2.17
CA MET A 21 44.70 -10.33 1.86
C MET A 21 43.60 -11.28 2.35
N GLN A 22 43.02 -10.94 3.51
CA GLN A 22 41.78 -11.55 3.96
C GLN A 22 40.58 -10.89 3.30
N ARG A 23 39.53 -11.69 3.12
CA ARG A 23 38.23 -11.24 2.64
C ARG A 23 37.76 -10.09 3.53
N ALA A 24 37.58 -8.90 2.96
CA ALA A 24 37.13 -7.74 3.71
C ALA A 24 35.74 -8.03 4.31
N THR A 25 35.69 -8.24 5.63
CA THR A 25 34.42 -8.36 6.35
C THR A 25 33.89 -6.96 6.62
N PRO A 26 32.58 -6.71 6.42
CA PRO A 26 32.00 -5.42 6.75
C PRO A 26 32.26 -5.09 8.22
N GLN A 27 32.49 -3.81 8.52
CA GLN A 27 32.63 -3.39 9.92
C GLN A 27 31.39 -3.80 10.73
N PRO A 28 31.57 -4.15 12.02
CA PRO A 28 30.45 -4.37 12.92
C PRO A 28 29.47 -3.18 12.85
N TRP A 29 28.16 -3.45 12.86
CA TRP A 29 27.08 -2.46 12.76
C TRP A 29 26.92 -1.73 11.40
N PHE A 30 27.62 -2.12 10.34
CA PHE A 30 27.35 -1.59 8.99
C PHE A 30 25.89 -1.80 8.59
N PHE A 31 25.36 -3.01 8.79
CA PHE A 31 23.98 -3.36 8.49
C PHE A 31 22.97 -2.48 9.24
N THR A 32 23.19 -2.25 10.54
CA THR A 32 22.32 -1.39 11.37
C THR A 32 22.29 0.04 10.85
N ARG A 33 23.44 0.59 10.43
CA ARG A 33 23.55 1.95 9.92
C ARG A 33 22.83 2.13 8.58
N VAL A 34 22.97 1.15 7.69
CA VAL A 34 22.27 1.13 6.41
C VAL A 34 20.77 1.01 6.64
N LYS A 35 20.34 0.07 7.49
CA LYS A 35 18.92 -0.13 7.85
C LYS A 35 18.31 1.14 8.45
N ALA A 36 19.02 1.81 9.36
CA ALA A 36 18.55 3.04 9.98
C ALA A 36 18.39 4.19 8.98
N ARG A 37 19.28 4.31 7.99
CA ARG A 37 19.12 5.31 6.92
C ARG A 37 17.93 5.01 6.02
N LEU A 38 17.75 3.76 5.62
CA LEU A 38 16.64 3.35 4.76
C LEU A 38 15.27 3.56 5.44
N GLN A 39 15.15 3.18 6.72
CA GLN A 39 13.91 3.37 7.48
C GLN A 39 13.58 4.84 7.76
N ARG A 40 14.60 5.72 7.83
CA ARG A 40 14.39 7.16 8.06
C ARG A 40 13.77 7.85 6.83
N GLU A 41 14.15 7.41 5.63
CA GLU A 41 13.57 7.93 4.38
C GLU A 41 12.12 7.47 4.20
N GLU A 42 11.83 6.20 4.47
CA GLU A 42 10.45 5.67 4.36
C GLU A 42 9.51 6.31 5.39
N ARG A 43 9.99 6.55 6.62
CA ARG A 43 9.17 7.17 7.65
C ARG A 43 8.89 8.64 7.37
N SER A 44 9.81 9.43 6.82
CA SER A 44 9.60 10.88 6.69
C SER A 44 8.33 11.26 5.91
N VAL A 45 7.93 10.49 4.90
CA VAL A 45 6.75 10.81 4.07
C VAL A 45 5.47 10.29 4.73
N TRP A 46 5.47 9.03 5.18
CA TRP A 46 4.33 8.43 5.86
C TRP A 46 4.05 9.04 7.24
N GLU A 47 5.09 9.44 7.97
CA GLU A 47 4.99 10.12 9.27
C GLU A 47 4.54 11.58 9.11
N SER A 48 4.91 12.24 8.01
CA SER A 48 4.37 13.57 7.67
C SER A 48 2.89 13.50 7.33
N ILE A 49 2.47 12.56 6.48
CA ILE A 49 1.05 12.36 6.13
C ILE A 49 0.26 11.89 7.36
N GLY A 50 0.81 10.95 8.14
CA GLY A 50 0.21 10.42 9.35
C GLY A 50 0.06 11.47 10.45
N SER A 51 1.08 12.31 10.69
CA SER A 51 1.00 13.42 11.65
C SER A 51 0.07 14.54 11.18
N PHE A 52 -0.07 14.74 9.87
CA PHE A 52 -1.05 15.67 9.31
C PHE A 52 -2.48 15.15 9.50
N LEU A 53 -2.72 13.86 9.25
CA LEU A 53 -4.03 13.22 9.49
C LEU A 53 -4.38 13.11 10.99
N SER A 54 -3.37 12.98 11.86
CA SER A 54 -3.54 12.91 13.31
C SER A 54 -3.86 14.26 13.95
N LYS A 55 -3.81 15.37 13.19
CA LYS A 55 -4.25 16.68 13.69
C LYS A 55 -5.78 16.73 13.70
N PRO A 56 -6.42 17.08 14.84
CA PRO A 56 -7.88 17.15 14.95
C PRO A 56 -8.51 18.13 13.95
N ALA A 57 -7.76 19.15 13.52
CA ALA A 57 -8.18 20.07 12.48
C ALA A 57 -8.37 19.41 11.10
N VAL A 58 -7.55 18.41 10.74
CA VAL A 58 -7.65 17.72 9.45
C VAL A 58 -8.78 16.71 9.46
N ALA A 59 -9.01 16.03 10.58
CA ALA A 59 -10.18 15.19 10.78
C ALA A 59 -11.49 15.98 10.64
N MET A 60 -11.57 17.17 11.28
CA MET A 60 -12.72 18.06 11.16
C MET A 60 -12.91 18.60 9.73
N ALA A 61 -11.81 18.96 9.05
CA ALA A 61 -11.87 19.40 7.65
C ALA A 61 -12.35 18.28 6.71
N GLY A 62 -11.86 17.05 6.90
CA GLY A 62 -12.30 15.88 6.13
C GLY A 62 -13.76 15.53 6.39
N LEU A 63 -14.20 15.55 7.65
CA LEU A 63 -15.60 15.35 8.02
C LEU A 63 -16.49 16.43 7.40
N GLY A 64 -16.08 17.69 7.48
CA GLY A 64 -16.77 18.81 6.85
C GLY A 64 -16.86 18.67 5.33
N LEU A 65 -15.77 18.25 4.67
CA LEU A 65 -15.74 18.00 3.22
C LEU A 65 -16.75 16.91 2.82
N ILE A 66 -16.78 15.79 3.55
CA ILE A 66 -17.73 14.69 3.31
C ILE A 66 -19.16 15.18 3.50
N LEU A 67 -19.42 15.98 4.54
CA LEU A 67 -20.74 16.53 4.83
C LEU A 67 -21.19 17.51 3.75
N ILE A 68 -20.31 18.42 3.31
CA ILE A 68 -20.59 19.37 2.22
C ILE A 68 -20.87 18.61 0.93
N LEU A 69 -20.08 17.59 0.60
CA LEU A 69 -20.29 16.79 -0.61
C LEU A 69 -21.64 16.08 -0.58
N ASN A 70 -21.99 15.44 0.54
CA ASN A 70 -23.30 14.79 0.70
C ASN A 70 -24.45 15.80 0.61
N LEU A 71 -24.32 16.94 1.28
CA LEU A 71 -25.32 18.00 1.25
C LEU A 71 -25.47 18.61 -0.15
N PHE A 72 -24.37 18.77 -0.88
CA PHE A 72 -24.37 19.24 -2.26
C PHE A 72 -25.05 18.26 -3.22
N VAL A 73 -24.84 16.97 -3.02
CA VAL A 73 -25.56 15.92 -3.77
C VAL A 73 -27.05 15.98 -3.48
N LEU A 74 -27.45 16.13 -2.20
CA LEU A 74 -28.85 16.28 -1.81
C LEU A 74 -29.49 17.53 -2.42
N PHE A 75 -28.84 18.69 -2.34
CA PHE A 75 -29.37 19.92 -2.95
C PHE A 75 -29.48 19.82 -4.48
N LYS A 76 -28.57 19.09 -5.15
CA LYS A 76 -28.71 18.82 -6.58
C LYS A 76 -29.86 17.87 -6.89
N GLN A 77 -30.15 16.93 -5.99
CA GLN A 77 -31.33 16.07 -6.06
C GLN A 77 -32.63 16.85 -5.83
N ASP A 78 -32.68 17.81 -4.90
CA ASP A 78 -33.88 18.62 -4.66
C ASP A 78 -34.31 19.43 -5.90
N ASN A 79 -33.36 19.92 -6.70
CA ASN A 79 -33.63 20.58 -7.99
C ASN A 79 -34.11 19.61 -9.10
N LEU A 80 -34.07 18.29 -8.86
CA LEU A 80 -34.58 17.24 -9.74
C LEU A 80 -35.84 16.55 -9.16
N HIS A 81 -36.20 16.82 -7.90
CA HIS A 81 -37.27 16.12 -7.16
C HIS A 81 -38.48 17.01 -6.77
N GLU A 82 -38.65 18.20 -7.36
CA GLU A 82 -39.94 18.93 -7.28
C GLU A 82 -41.06 18.32 -8.14
N ALA A 83 -40.85 17.13 -8.70
CA ALA A 83 -41.91 16.34 -9.32
C ALA A 83 -41.78 14.86 -8.96
N THR A 84 -42.06 14.47 -7.70
CA THR A 84 -42.73 13.20 -7.36
C THR A 84 -43.06 13.19 -5.86
N ASN A 85 -44.25 13.68 -5.50
CA ASN A 85 -44.91 13.33 -4.25
C ASN A 85 -46.35 12.90 -4.55
N VAL A 86 -46.52 11.77 -5.23
CA VAL A 86 -47.77 10.98 -5.17
C VAL A 86 -47.44 9.51 -5.45
N ALA A 87 -47.63 8.67 -4.41
CA ALA A 87 -47.92 7.23 -4.44
C ALA A 87 -46.96 6.25 -5.15
N ASN A 88 -46.80 5.09 -4.50
CA ASN A 88 -46.25 3.84 -5.03
C ASN A 88 -44.73 3.66 -4.91
N GLN A 89 -44.33 3.05 -3.78
CA GLN A 89 -43.07 2.32 -3.62
C GLN A 89 -42.82 1.42 -4.84
N PRO A 90 -41.75 1.61 -5.62
CA PRO A 90 -41.26 0.55 -6.49
C PRO A 90 -40.51 -0.45 -5.60
N VAL A 91 -41.15 -1.61 -5.42
CA VAL A 91 -40.54 -2.84 -4.89
C VAL A 91 -39.11 -2.97 -5.43
N GLN A 92 -38.12 -3.09 -4.53
CA GLN A 92 -36.76 -3.54 -4.87
C GLN A 92 -36.84 -4.99 -5.37
N LEU A 93 -37.26 -5.16 -6.63
CA LEU A 93 -37.49 -6.46 -7.24
C LEU A 93 -36.19 -7.29 -7.31
N SER A 94 -35.03 -6.65 -7.49
CA SER A 94 -33.73 -7.35 -7.61
C SER A 94 -33.25 -8.08 -6.34
N ASP A 95 -33.52 -7.52 -5.16
CA ASP A 95 -33.12 -8.17 -3.91
C ASP A 95 -34.06 -9.33 -3.56
N SER A 96 -35.36 -9.15 -3.82
CA SER A 96 -36.37 -10.19 -3.61
C SER A 96 -36.20 -11.40 -4.55
N GLU A 97 -35.80 -11.21 -5.81
CA GLU A 97 -35.54 -12.33 -6.74
C GLU A 97 -34.35 -13.18 -6.27
N SER A 98 -33.30 -12.53 -5.77
CA SER A 98 -32.08 -13.19 -5.26
C SER A 98 -32.35 -13.98 -3.98
N ILE A 99 -33.17 -13.42 -3.07
CA ILE A 99 -33.60 -14.10 -1.85
C ILE A 99 -34.52 -15.27 -2.17
N LEU A 100 -35.43 -15.12 -3.14
CA LEU A 100 -36.38 -16.17 -3.52
C LEU A 100 -35.70 -17.35 -4.22
N ALA A 101 -34.72 -17.09 -5.09
CA ALA A 101 -33.91 -18.13 -5.74
C ALA A 101 -33.04 -18.91 -4.73
N SER A 102 -32.52 -18.23 -3.71
CA SER A 102 -31.75 -18.87 -2.63
C SER A 102 -32.61 -19.81 -1.78
N ASN A 103 -33.87 -19.44 -1.52
CA ASN A 103 -34.79 -20.27 -0.74
C ASN A 103 -35.41 -21.43 -1.55
N SER A 104 -35.65 -21.26 -2.85
CA SER A 104 -36.25 -22.32 -3.68
C SER A 104 -35.25 -23.38 -4.16
N SER A 105 -33.94 -23.09 -4.10
CA SER A 105 -32.89 -24.05 -4.47
C SER A 105 -32.88 -25.32 -3.61
N PHE A 106 -33.44 -25.30 -2.40
CA PHE A 106 -33.46 -26.46 -1.50
C PHE A 106 -34.62 -27.43 -1.76
N ASP A 107 -35.68 -27.01 -2.45
CA ASP A 107 -36.90 -27.83 -2.62
C ASP A 107 -36.82 -28.78 -3.84
N TYR A 108 -35.84 -28.58 -4.73
CA TYR A 108 -35.64 -29.42 -5.92
C TYR A 108 -34.80 -30.68 -5.67
N GLU A 109 -34.11 -30.79 -4.52
CA GLU A 109 -33.29 -31.98 -4.21
C GLU A 109 -34.09 -33.10 -3.51
N ASN A 110 -35.32 -32.84 -3.05
CA ASN A 110 -36.13 -33.81 -2.29
C ASN A 110 -37.32 -34.39 -3.07
N VAL A 111 -37.39 -34.19 -4.39
CA VAL A 111 -38.37 -34.84 -5.27
C VAL A 111 -37.69 -35.93 -6.10
N GLN A 112 -37.19 -36.96 -5.42
CA GLN A 112 -36.94 -38.26 -6.03
C GLN A 112 -38.20 -39.12 -5.87
N PRO A 113 -38.53 -39.97 -6.87
CA PRO A 113 -39.90 -40.41 -7.19
C PRO A 113 -40.65 -41.18 -6.10
#